data_AF-A0A7X0IVW4-F1
#
_entry.id   AF-A0A7X0IVW4-F1
#
_cell.length_a   1.000
_cell.length_b   1.000
_cell.length_c   1.000
_cell.angle_alpha   90.00
_cell.angle_beta   90.00
_cell.angle_gamma   90.00
#
_symmetry.space_group_name_H-M   'P 1'
#
loop_
_entity.id
_entity.type
_entity.pdbx_description
1 polymer ?
#
loop_
_entity_poly.entity_id
_entity_poly.type
_entity_poly.pdbx_seq_one_letter_code
_entity_poly.pdbx_strand_id
1 'polypeptide(L)'
;MDHSIIYRWVQKYAPEIEKRLRWHWRRPQSTSWRVDETYVKVRGKWTYLYRAVDKFGNTIDFYLSPTRNDKAAKRFLGKALKSLKDWEKPTVINTDKAPTYGIAISKLKAEGKCPKELMHRQVKYLNNVVEADHGKLKQLIKPVRGFKTLKTAYATIKGFEVMRALRKGQAAIFNLTGDIRGEARIVERAFGIGPSALTEIVAILQQILDAKPA
;
A
#
# COMPACT_ATOMS: atom_id res chain seq x y z
N MET A 1 -13.80 9.81 -23.99
CA MET A 1 -12.65 9.06 -23.46
C MET A 1 -13.03 7.59 -23.45
N ASP A 2 -12.25 6.73 -24.09
CA ASP A 2 -12.46 5.28 -24.03
C ASP A 2 -11.96 4.71 -22.68
N HIS A 3 -12.69 3.75 -22.11
CA HIS A 3 -12.38 3.09 -20.84
C HIS A 3 -10.98 2.46 -20.80
N SER A 4 -10.45 2.09 -21.98
CA SER A 4 -9.11 1.52 -22.11
C SER A 4 -8.00 2.54 -21.83
N ILE A 5 -8.25 3.84 -22.01
CA ILE A 5 -7.26 4.90 -21.80
C ILE A 5 -6.98 5.04 -20.30
N ILE A 6 -8.01 5.23 -19.47
CA ILE A 6 -7.85 5.34 -18.01
C ILE A 6 -7.16 4.09 -17.46
N TYR A 7 -7.56 2.91 -17.94
CA TYR A 7 -6.91 1.66 -17.56
C TYR A 7 -5.42 1.64 -17.89
N ARG A 8 -5.02 1.98 -19.13
CA ARG A 8 -3.61 2.04 -19.55
C ARG A 8 -2.81 3.05 -18.72
N TRP A 9 -3.40 4.19 -18.39
CA TRP A 9 -2.78 5.18 -17.50
C TRP A 9 -2.54 4.62 -16.11
N VAL A 10 -3.52 3.96 -15.50
CA VAL A 10 -3.34 3.29 -14.19
C VAL A 10 -2.21 2.26 -14.27
N GLN A 11 -2.17 1.43 -15.32
CA GLN A 11 -1.12 0.42 -15.48
C GLN A 11 0.28 1.02 -15.62
N LYS A 12 0.41 2.18 -16.29
CA LYS A 12 1.68 2.86 -16.53
C LYS A 12 2.13 3.71 -15.35
N TYR A 13 1.25 4.57 -14.85
CA TYR A 13 1.61 5.62 -13.90
C TYR A 13 1.46 5.21 -12.44
N ALA A 14 0.53 4.33 -12.07
CA ALA A 14 0.38 3.93 -10.66
C ALA A 14 1.67 3.31 -10.07
N PRO A 15 2.40 2.42 -10.77
CA PRO A 15 3.69 1.93 -10.30
C PRO A 15 4.77 3.02 -10.20
N GLU A 16 4.74 4.00 -11.11
CA GLU A 16 5.72 5.09 -11.16
C GLU A 16 5.48 6.09 -10.02
N ILE A 17 4.22 6.45 -9.78
CA ILE A 17 3.80 7.27 -8.63
C ILE A 17 4.23 6.56 -7.34
N GLU A 18 3.95 5.26 -7.19
CA GLU A 18 4.35 4.50 -6.01
C GLU A 18 5.86 4.47 -5.80
N LYS A 19 6.64 4.34 -6.88
CA LYS A 19 8.10 4.35 -6.83
C LYS A 19 8.63 5.69 -6.32
N ARG A 20 8.14 6.81 -6.87
CA ARG A 20 8.62 8.16 -6.55
C ARG A 20 8.13 8.64 -5.19
N LEU A 21 6.89 8.31 -4.83
CA LEU A 21 6.30 8.71 -3.55
C LEU A 21 6.64 7.77 -2.40
N ARG A 22 7.26 6.60 -2.66
CA ARG A 22 7.58 5.57 -1.66
C ARG A 22 8.14 6.15 -0.36
N TRP A 23 9.11 7.05 -0.47
CA TRP A 23 9.79 7.69 0.67
C TRP A 23 8.87 8.57 1.52
N HIS A 24 7.85 9.17 0.91
CA HIS A 24 6.99 10.16 1.54
C HIS A 24 5.95 9.54 2.46
N TRP A 25 5.52 8.29 2.23
CA TRP A 25 4.40 7.69 2.96
C TRP A 25 4.65 6.30 3.56
N ARG A 26 5.72 5.59 3.20
CA ARG A 26 6.01 4.23 3.74
C ARG A 26 6.76 4.21 5.07
N ARG A 27 6.91 5.36 5.73
CA ARG A 27 7.54 5.41 7.05
C ARG A 27 6.53 4.99 8.12
N PRO A 28 6.77 3.89 8.84
CA PRO A 28 5.91 3.52 9.96
C PRO A 28 6.00 4.59 11.03
N GLN A 29 4.86 5.01 11.57
CA GLN A 29 4.83 5.94 12.71
C GLN A 29 4.91 5.19 14.05
N SER A 30 4.94 3.84 14.00
CA SER A 30 5.08 2.99 15.18
C SER A 30 5.93 1.76 14.87
N THR A 31 6.67 1.32 15.89
CA THR A 31 7.44 0.06 15.91
C THR A 31 6.55 -1.18 16.16
N SER A 32 5.25 -0.99 16.37
CA SER A 32 4.27 -2.09 16.53
C SER A 32 3.46 -2.29 15.25
N TRP A 33 3.62 -3.45 14.62
CA TRP A 33 2.99 -3.78 13.35
C TRP A 33 1.87 -4.81 13.52
N ARG A 34 0.90 -4.79 12.60
CA ARG A 34 -0.06 -5.85 12.35
C ARG A 34 0.15 -6.36 10.93
N VAL A 35 0.31 -7.66 10.80
CA VAL A 35 0.56 -8.32 9.52
C VAL A 35 -0.48 -9.40 9.33
N ASP A 36 -1.17 -9.35 8.18
CA ASP A 36 -2.21 -10.32 7.83
C ASP A 36 -2.35 -10.42 6.31
N GLU A 37 -2.97 -11.50 5.84
CA GLU A 37 -3.27 -11.72 4.44
C GLU A 37 -4.76 -11.56 4.15
N THR A 38 -5.05 -11.02 2.97
CA THR A 38 -6.41 -11.01 2.43
C THR A 38 -6.47 -11.58 1.03
N TYR A 39 -7.65 -12.01 0.61
CA TYR A 39 -7.86 -12.62 -0.70
C TYR A 39 -8.19 -11.56 -1.76
N VAL A 40 -7.61 -11.70 -2.94
CA VAL A 40 -7.91 -10.90 -4.14
C VAL A 40 -8.06 -11.84 -5.35
N LYS A 41 -9.08 -11.61 -6.19
CA LYS A 41 -9.34 -12.46 -7.36
C LYS A 41 -8.51 -12.00 -8.56
N VAL A 42 -7.67 -12.90 -9.09
CA VAL A 42 -6.82 -12.67 -10.27
C VAL A 42 -6.99 -13.85 -11.23
N ARG A 43 -7.38 -13.56 -12.48
CA ARG A 43 -7.66 -14.55 -13.53
C ARG A 43 -8.62 -15.66 -13.06
N GLY A 44 -9.68 -15.25 -12.34
CA GLY A 44 -10.65 -16.17 -11.78
C GLY A 44 -10.21 -16.94 -10.53
N LYS A 45 -8.91 -16.92 -10.18
CA LYS A 45 -8.34 -17.62 -9.01
C LYS A 45 -8.14 -16.69 -7.83
N TRP A 46 -8.27 -17.20 -6.63
CA TRP A 46 -7.95 -16.46 -5.42
C TRP A 46 -6.42 -16.37 -5.25
N THR A 47 -5.95 -15.18 -4.93
CA THR A 47 -4.54 -14.87 -4.64
C THR A 47 -4.46 -14.16 -3.29
N TYR A 48 -3.30 -14.26 -2.65
CA TYR A 48 -3.07 -13.76 -1.30
C TYR A 48 -2.34 -12.41 -1.36
N LEU A 49 -2.99 -11.38 -0.87
CA LEU A 49 -2.43 -10.06 -0.65
C LEU A 49 -2.00 -9.95 0.81
N TYR A 50 -0.71 -10.11 1.03
CA TYR A 50 -0.05 -9.86 2.31
C TYR A 50 0.01 -8.36 2.57
N ARG A 51 -0.26 -7.94 3.80
CA ARG A 51 -0.28 -6.52 4.19
C ARG A 51 0.32 -6.33 5.57
N ALA A 52 0.97 -5.19 5.73
CA ALA A 52 1.52 -4.73 7.00
C ALA A 52 1.02 -3.31 7.25
N VAL A 53 0.43 -3.10 8.42
CA VAL A 53 0.04 -1.79 8.92
C VAL A 53 0.64 -1.54 10.30
N ASP A 54 0.87 -0.29 10.66
CA ASP A 54 1.27 0.05 12.02
C ASP A 54 0.08 0.09 12.99
N LYS A 55 0.32 0.38 14.27
CA LYS A 55 -0.72 0.51 15.30
C LYS A 55 -1.80 1.54 14.94
N PHE A 56 -1.48 2.56 14.15
CA PHE A 56 -2.39 3.64 13.75
C PHE A 56 -3.14 3.34 12.44
N GLY A 57 -2.86 2.21 11.79
CA GLY A 57 -3.47 1.83 10.52
C GLY A 57 -2.79 2.45 9.29
N ASN A 58 -1.59 3.01 9.47
CA ASN A 58 -0.75 3.46 8.36
C ASN A 58 -0.20 2.25 7.61
N THR A 59 -0.23 2.30 6.28
CA THR A 59 0.22 1.17 5.47
C THR A 59 1.73 1.22 5.34
N ILE A 60 2.38 0.11 5.69
CA ILE A 60 3.84 -0.05 5.64
C ILE A 60 4.24 -0.65 4.31
N ASP A 61 3.76 -1.86 4.02
CA ASP A 61 3.98 -2.53 2.76
C ASP A 61 2.87 -3.56 2.47
N PHE A 62 2.82 -4.02 1.22
CA PHE A 62 1.99 -5.11 0.77
C PHE A 62 2.73 -6.00 -0.23
N TYR A 63 2.28 -7.24 -0.40
CA TYR A 63 2.84 -8.16 -1.37
C TYR A 63 1.77 -9.13 -1.89
N LEU A 64 1.72 -9.30 -3.21
CA LEU A 64 0.75 -10.17 -3.85
C LEU A 64 1.43 -11.50 -4.20
N SER A 65 0.83 -12.61 -3.78
CA SER A 65 1.34 -13.96 -3.97
C SER A 65 0.23 -14.90 -4.43
N PRO A 66 0.49 -15.82 -5.38
CA PRO A 66 -0.47 -16.88 -5.71
C PRO A 66 -0.59 -17.94 -4.61
N THR A 67 0.39 -18.05 -3.71
CA THR A 67 0.45 -19.10 -2.67
C THR A 67 0.49 -18.49 -1.27
N ARG A 68 -0.15 -19.17 -0.31
CA ARG A 68 -0.03 -18.90 1.13
C ARG A 68 0.94 -19.88 1.78
N ASN A 69 2.21 -19.52 1.84
CA ASN A 69 3.27 -20.35 2.44
C ASN A 69 4.31 -19.51 3.19
N ASP A 70 5.18 -20.17 3.96
CA ASP A 70 6.26 -19.54 4.71
C ASP A 70 7.23 -18.78 3.80
N LYS A 71 7.47 -19.28 2.58
CA LYS A 71 8.30 -18.60 1.56
C LYS A 71 7.71 -17.25 1.15
N ALA A 72 6.40 -17.17 0.92
CA ALA A 72 5.70 -15.94 0.57
C ALA A 72 5.69 -14.96 1.75
N ALA A 73 5.39 -15.44 2.96
CA ALA A 73 5.43 -14.63 4.18
C ALA A 73 6.85 -14.06 4.44
N LYS A 74 7.90 -14.88 4.28
CA LYS A 74 9.30 -14.45 4.39
C LYS A 74 9.67 -13.41 3.33
N ARG A 75 9.27 -13.62 2.07
CA ARG A 75 9.48 -12.64 1.00
C ARG A 75 8.79 -11.32 1.30
N PHE A 76 7.56 -11.37 1.80
CA PHE A 76 6.82 -10.18 2.19
C PHE A 76 7.49 -9.41 3.33
N LEU A 77 7.74 -10.07 4.46
CA LEU A 77 8.38 -9.47 5.62
C LEU A 77 9.78 -8.97 5.28
N GLY A 78 10.58 -9.75 4.54
CA GLY A 78 11.90 -9.33 4.09
C GLY A 78 11.86 -8.10 3.18
N LYS A 79 10.87 -8.00 2.28
CA LYS A 79 10.65 -6.80 1.45
C LYS A 79 10.32 -5.58 2.31
N ALA A 80 9.40 -5.73 3.27
CA ALA A 80 8.98 -4.63 4.14
C ALA A 80 10.14 -4.13 5.03
N LEU A 81 10.90 -5.06 5.63
CA LEU A 81 12.05 -4.73 6.48
C LEU A 81 13.20 -4.11 5.70
N LYS A 82 13.46 -4.55 4.46
CA LYS A 82 14.54 -4.02 3.62
C LYS A 82 14.36 -2.53 3.29
N SER A 83 13.11 -2.06 3.19
CA SER A 83 12.82 -0.66 2.89
C SER A 83 12.98 0.29 4.07
N LEU A 84 13.31 -0.22 5.26
CA LEU A 84 13.36 0.56 6.49
C LEU A 84 14.78 0.73 6.99
N LYS A 85 15.01 1.87 7.63
CA LYS A 85 16.23 2.11 8.38
C LYS A 85 16.21 1.31 9.68
N ASP A 86 17.37 1.10 10.29
CA ASP A 86 17.48 0.22 11.46
C ASP A 86 16.59 0.65 12.64
N TRP A 87 16.46 1.96 12.88
CA TRP A 87 15.59 2.52 13.92
C TRP A 87 14.09 2.53 13.57
N GLU A 88 13.74 2.33 12.30
CA GLU A 88 12.35 2.23 11.83
C GLU A 88 11.83 0.78 11.87
N LYS A 89 12.73 -0.19 12.12
CA LYS A 89 12.37 -1.61 12.20
C LYS A 89 11.43 -1.87 13.38
N PRO A 90 10.48 -2.82 13.24
CA PRO A 90 9.53 -3.10 14.29
C PRO A 90 10.20 -3.75 15.49
N THR A 91 9.71 -3.42 16.69
CA THR A 91 9.99 -4.13 17.94
C THR A 91 8.93 -5.20 18.19
N VAL A 92 7.73 -5.05 17.64
CA VAL A 92 6.64 -6.02 17.77
C VAL A 92 5.93 -6.24 16.43
N ILE A 93 5.77 -7.49 16.02
CA ILE A 93 4.87 -7.90 14.93
C ILE A 93 3.74 -8.74 15.51
N ASN A 94 2.51 -8.30 15.31
CA ASN A 94 1.32 -9.09 15.58
C ASN A 94 0.81 -9.73 14.29
N THR A 95 0.54 -11.04 14.30
CA THR A 95 -0.04 -11.74 13.15
C THR A 95 -1.29 -12.53 13.53
N ASP A 96 -1.96 -13.10 12.54
CA ASP A 96 -2.91 -14.18 12.78
C ASP A 96 -2.22 -15.42 13.40
N LYS A 97 -3.02 -16.42 13.77
CA LYS A 97 -2.52 -17.67 14.34
C LYS A 97 -1.83 -18.58 13.32
N ALA A 98 -1.57 -18.15 12.08
CA ALA A 98 -0.94 -19.01 11.08
C ALA A 98 0.54 -19.28 11.44
N PRO A 99 0.98 -20.55 11.38
CA PRO A 99 2.36 -20.93 11.71
C PRO A 99 3.38 -20.40 10.69
N THR A 100 2.93 -20.02 9.49
CA THR A 100 3.77 -19.50 8.40
C THR A 100 4.58 -18.26 8.80
N TYR A 101 3.99 -17.37 9.60
CA TYR A 101 4.66 -16.15 10.05
C TYR A 101 5.74 -16.41 11.09
N GLY A 102 5.50 -17.31 12.05
CA GLY A 102 6.51 -17.70 13.03
C GLY A 102 7.76 -18.26 12.36
N ILE A 103 7.58 -19.17 11.39
CA ILE A 103 8.68 -19.75 10.60
C ILE A 103 9.41 -18.66 9.80
N ALA A 104 8.67 -17.75 9.16
CA ALA A 104 9.24 -16.66 8.37
C ALA A 104 10.07 -15.69 9.22
N ILE A 105 9.57 -15.30 10.39
CA ILE A 105 10.25 -14.40 11.33
C ILE A 105 11.52 -15.05 11.86
N SER A 106 11.46 -16.32 12.29
CA SER A 106 12.65 -17.06 12.77
C SER A 106 13.74 -17.14 11.69
N LYS A 107 13.38 -17.44 10.43
CA LYS A 107 14.32 -17.43 9.31
C LYS A 107 14.92 -16.04 9.06
N LEU A 108 14.15 -14.96 9.18
CA LEU A 108 14.64 -13.59 9.00
C LEU A 108 15.55 -13.12 10.13
N LYS A 109 15.30 -13.58 11.37
CA LYS A 109 16.20 -13.36 12.52
C LYS A 109 17.53 -14.08 12.31
N ALA A 110 17.52 -15.34 11.87
CA ALA A 110 18.72 -16.10 11.58
C ALA A 110 19.58 -15.44 10.47
N GLU A 111 18.94 -14.81 9.49
CA GLU A 111 19.62 -14.07 8.41
C GLU A 111 20.08 -12.65 8.80
N GLY A 112 19.86 -12.22 10.05
CA GLY A 112 20.21 -10.86 10.50
C GLY A 112 19.37 -9.73 9.87
N LYS A 113 18.29 -10.05 9.16
CA LYS A 113 17.42 -9.07 8.49
C LYS A 113 16.38 -8.44 9.41
N CYS A 114 16.17 -9.05 10.56
CA CYS A 114 15.20 -8.66 11.56
C CYS A 114 15.90 -8.41 12.90
N PRO A 115 15.48 -7.42 13.71
CA PRO A 115 16.02 -7.25 15.06
C PRO A 115 15.88 -8.53 15.88
N LYS A 116 16.93 -8.90 16.63
CA LYS A 116 16.93 -10.10 17.48
C LYS A 116 15.82 -10.03 18.54
N GLU A 117 15.63 -8.84 19.10
CA GLU A 117 14.64 -8.51 20.13
C GLU A 117 13.20 -8.42 19.62
N LEU A 118 12.97 -8.55 18.30
CA LEU A 118 11.61 -8.49 17.75
C LEU A 118 10.71 -9.52 18.46
N MET A 119 9.62 -9.04 19.07
CA MET A 119 8.59 -9.89 19.65
C MET A 119 7.53 -10.23 18.61
N HIS A 120 7.28 -11.53 18.41
CA HIS A 120 6.14 -12.01 17.63
C HIS A 120 4.97 -12.29 18.58
N ARG A 121 3.79 -11.74 18.27
CA ARG A 121 2.56 -11.92 19.06
C ARG A 121 1.41 -12.39 18.15
N GLN A 122 0.48 -13.13 18.73
CA GLN A 122 -0.71 -13.64 18.03
C GLN A 122 -1.99 -13.28 18.80
N VAL A 123 -2.20 -11.98 18.99
CA VAL A 123 -3.31 -11.45 19.77
C VAL A 123 -4.47 -11.07 18.85
N LYS A 124 -5.61 -11.75 18.99
CA LYS A 124 -6.77 -11.63 18.10
C LYS A 124 -7.28 -10.18 17.99
N TYR A 125 -7.52 -9.50 19.10
CA TYR A 125 -8.13 -8.17 19.11
C TYR A 125 -7.23 -7.07 18.51
N LEU A 126 -5.91 -7.30 18.41
CA LEU A 126 -5.01 -6.35 17.76
C LEU A 126 -5.13 -6.39 16.23
N ASN A 127 -5.69 -7.46 15.66
CA ASN A 127 -5.87 -7.59 14.21
C ASN A 127 -7.01 -6.73 13.65
N ASN A 128 -7.89 -6.18 14.50
CA ASN A 128 -8.98 -5.32 14.05
C ASN A 128 -8.50 -4.16 13.16
N VAL A 129 -7.30 -3.62 13.40
CA VAL A 129 -6.71 -2.54 12.59
C VAL A 129 -6.40 -2.98 11.17
N VAL A 130 -5.78 -4.16 11.00
CA VAL A 130 -5.46 -4.69 9.67
C VAL A 130 -6.71 -5.21 8.96
N GLU A 131 -7.67 -5.76 9.70
CA GLU A 131 -8.98 -6.18 9.17
C GLU A 131 -9.80 -4.97 8.66
N ALA A 132 -9.80 -3.85 9.39
CA ALA A 132 -10.45 -2.62 8.93
C ALA A 132 -9.77 -2.06 7.67
N ASP A 133 -8.44 -2.12 7.59
CA ASP A 133 -7.66 -1.76 6.40
C ASP A 133 -8.02 -2.67 5.20
N HIS A 134 -8.19 -3.97 5.43
CA HIS A 134 -8.67 -4.94 4.43
C HIS A 134 -10.04 -4.55 3.87
N GLY A 135 -10.99 -4.21 4.74
CA GLY A 135 -12.34 -3.80 4.34
C GLY A 135 -12.32 -2.60 3.40
N LYS A 136 -11.58 -1.55 3.76
CA LYS A 136 -11.44 -0.33 2.94
C LYS A 136 -10.80 -0.62 1.57
N LEU A 137 -9.78 -1.48 1.51
CA LEU A 137 -9.19 -1.85 0.23
C LEU A 137 -10.14 -2.69 -0.62
N LYS A 138 -10.86 -3.65 -0.02
CA LYS A 138 -11.84 -4.48 -0.73
C LYS A 138 -12.96 -3.66 -1.35
N GLN A 139 -13.38 -2.56 -0.72
CA GLN A 139 -14.33 -1.61 -1.30
C GLN A 139 -13.83 -0.99 -2.60
N LEU A 140 -12.52 -0.70 -2.72
CA LEU A 140 -11.91 -0.19 -3.96
C LEU A 140 -11.71 -1.28 -5.02
N ILE A 141 -11.45 -2.52 -4.60
CA ILE A 141 -11.22 -3.65 -5.52
C ILE A 141 -12.54 -4.21 -6.06
N LYS A 142 -13.63 -4.19 -5.30
CA LYS A 142 -14.93 -4.78 -5.67
C LYS A 142 -15.46 -4.28 -7.03
N PRO A 143 -15.43 -2.97 -7.35
CA PRO A 143 -15.84 -2.47 -8.66
C PRO A 143 -14.98 -2.96 -9.84
N VAL A 144 -13.72 -3.35 -9.58
CA VAL A 144 -12.79 -3.83 -10.61
C VAL A 144 -13.17 -5.23 -11.13
N ARG A 145 -14.10 -5.94 -10.45
CA ARG A 145 -14.58 -7.29 -10.83
C ARG A 145 -13.48 -8.33 -11.04
N GLY A 146 -12.35 -8.15 -10.34
CA GLY A 146 -11.18 -9.03 -10.43
C GLY A 146 -10.20 -8.64 -11.54
N PHE A 147 -8.95 -9.06 -11.38
CA PHE A 147 -7.87 -8.66 -12.29
C PHE A 147 -7.58 -9.73 -13.35
N LYS A 148 -7.17 -9.33 -14.56
CA LYS A 148 -6.82 -10.28 -15.63
C LYS A 148 -5.47 -10.96 -15.40
N THR A 149 -4.48 -10.24 -14.86
CA THR A 149 -3.12 -10.75 -14.58
C THR A 149 -2.58 -10.26 -13.23
N LEU A 150 -1.60 -10.98 -12.67
CA LEU A 150 -0.90 -10.56 -11.44
C LEU A 150 -0.21 -9.21 -11.61
N LYS A 151 0.42 -8.96 -12.75
CA LYS A 151 1.07 -7.68 -13.07
C LYS A 151 0.07 -6.53 -12.98
N THR A 152 -1.10 -6.72 -13.58
CA THR A 152 -2.14 -5.68 -13.59
C THR A 152 -2.78 -5.46 -12.23
N ALA A 153 -2.98 -6.54 -11.46
CA ALA A 153 -3.45 -6.46 -10.09
C ALA A 153 -2.47 -5.66 -9.23
N TYR A 154 -1.18 -5.97 -9.34
CA TYR A 154 -0.16 -5.32 -8.56
C TYR A 154 -0.04 -3.83 -8.88
N ALA A 155 -0.10 -3.44 -10.16
CA ALA A 155 -0.07 -2.04 -10.58
C ALA A 155 -1.28 -1.25 -10.04
N THR A 156 -2.49 -1.80 -10.16
CA THR A 156 -3.70 -1.14 -9.66
C THR A 156 -3.69 -1.03 -8.13
N ILE A 157 -3.30 -2.10 -7.42
CA ILE A 157 -3.22 -2.08 -5.95
C ILE A 157 -2.17 -1.07 -5.48
N LYS A 158 -1.01 -0.95 -6.15
CA LYS A 158 -0.03 0.12 -5.87
C LYS A 158 -0.68 1.51 -5.93
N GLY A 159 -1.48 1.77 -6.97
CA GLY A 159 -2.21 3.03 -7.11
C GLY A 159 -3.17 3.26 -5.96
N PHE A 160 -3.99 2.27 -5.61
CA PHE A 160 -4.89 2.35 -4.46
C PHE A 160 -4.15 2.62 -3.16
N GLU A 161 -3.04 1.95 -2.89
CA GLU A 161 -2.26 2.19 -1.67
C GLU A 161 -1.69 3.60 -1.60
N VAL A 162 -1.13 4.12 -2.71
CA VAL A 162 -0.66 5.50 -2.74
C VAL A 162 -1.79 6.47 -2.42
N MET A 163 -2.92 6.36 -3.10
CA MET A 163 -4.06 7.26 -2.89
C MET A 163 -4.60 7.15 -1.46
N ARG A 164 -4.64 5.95 -0.89
CA ARG A 164 -5.05 5.73 0.50
C ARG A 164 -4.05 6.30 1.50
N ALA A 165 -2.75 6.17 1.23
CA ALA A 165 -1.72 6.70 2.09
C ALA A 165 -1.74 8.23 2.12
N LEU A 166 -1.97 8.87 0.96
CA LEU A 166 -2.20 10.32 0.86
C LEU A 166 -3.43 10.73 1.68
N ARG A 167 -4.59 10.12 1.44
CA ARG A 167 -5.83 10.40 2.21
C ARG A 167 -5.71 10.16 3.72
N LYS A 168 -4.83 9.27 4.16
CA LYS A 168 -4.55 9.03 5.59
C LYS A 168 -3.61 10.06 6.20
N GLY A 169 -3.09 11.01 5.41
CA GLY A 169 -2.08 11.97 5.85
C GLY A 169 -0.69 11.35 6.07
N GLN A 170 -0.39 10.17 5.52
CA GLN A 170 0.93 9.55 5.70
C GLN A 170 2.06 10.38 5.07
N ALA A 171 1.73 11.26 4.12
CA ALA A 171 2.65 12.23 3.53
C ALA A 171 2.46 13.66 4.08
N ALA A 172 1.73 13.84 5.19
CA ALA A 172 1.38 15.16 5.71
C ALA A 172 2.60 16.03 6.06
N ILE A 173 3.71 15.42 6.50
CA ILE A 173 4.99 16.13 6.75
C ILE A 173 5.50 16.85 5.49
N PHE A 174 5.17 16.32 4.31
CA PHE A 174 5.52 16.89 3.02
C PHE A 174 4.39 17.73 2.42
N ASN A 175 3.19 17.70 3.02
CA ASN A 175 2.05 18.51 2.67
C ASN A 175 2.10 19.83 3.46
N LEU A 176 2.88 20.78 2.95
CA LEU A 176 3.11 22.08 3.60
C LEU A 176 1.83 22.92 3.80
N THR A 177 0.78 22.68 3.01
CA THR A 177 -0.47 23.45 3.07
C THR A 177 -1.63 22.74 3.76
N GLY A 178 -1.49 21.44 4.09
CA GLY A 178 -2.51 20.67 4.79
C GLY A 178 -3.79 20.41 3.98
N ASP A 179 -3.80 20.76 2.68
CA ASP A 179 -4.95 20.66 1.79
C ASP A 179 -4.68 19.71 0.59
N ILE A 180 -5.71 19.46 -0.21
CA ILE A 180 -5.62 18.62 -1.43
C ILE A 180 -4.59 19.19 -2.41
N ARG A 181 -4.43 20.52 -2.48
CA ARG A 181 -3.44 21.18 -3.35
C ARG A 181 -2.02 20.90 -2.92
N GLY A 182 -1.77 20.71 -1.63
CA GLY A 182 -0.46 20.31 -1.12
C GLY A 182 -0.16 18.84 -1.43
N GLU A 183 -1.15 17.95 -1.41
CA GLU A 183 -0.98 16.57 -1.92
C GLU A 183 -0.65 16.56 -3.42
N ALA A 184 -1.35 17.37 -4.23
CA ALA A 184 -1.06 17.53 -5.65
C ALA A 184 0.37 18.03 -5.89
N ARG A 185 0.84 19.00 -5.08
CA ARG A 185 2.22 19.51 -5.14
C ARG A 185 3.27 18.45 -4.82
N ILE A 186 2.98 17.53 -3.90
CA ILE A 186 3.89 16.39 -3.65
C ILE A 186 4.04 15.54 -4.92
N VAL A 187 2.94 15.29 -5.64
CA VAL A 187 2.96 14.56 -6.91
C VAL A 187 3.68 15.37 -7.99
N GLU A 188 3.38 16.65 -8.17
CA GLU A 188 4.04 17.52 -9.15
C GLU A 188 5.57 17.53 -8.96
N ARG A 189 6.04 17.75 -7.73
CA ARG A 189 7.47 17.71 -7.38
C ARG A 189 8.09 16.37 -7.68
N ALA A 190 7.41 15.27 -7.33
CA ALA A 190 7.90 13.92 -7.63
C ALA A 190 8.00 13.68 -9.15
N PHE A 191 7.16 14.32 -9.95
CA PHE A 191 7.16 14.19 -11.41
C PHE A 191 7.99 15.24 -12.15
N GLY A 192 8.51 16.26 -11.47
CA GLY A 192 9.20 17.39 -12.10
C GLY A 192 8.25 18.24 -12.94
N ILE A 193 6.95 18.24 -12.60
CA ILE A 193 5.92 19.03 -13.27
C ILE A 193 5.84 20.38 -12.57
N GLY A 194 5.61 21.45 -13.35
CA GLY A 194 5.46 22.81 -12.82
C GLY A 194 4.42 22.88 -11.69
N PRO A 195 4.59 23.80 -10.72
CA PRO A 195 3.67 23.93 -9.61
C PRO A 195 2.26 24.25 -10.11
N SER A 196 1.25 23.67 -9.46
CA SER A 196 -0.17 23.86 -9.75
C SER A 196 -0.68 23.25 -11.05
N ALA A 197 0.17 22.66 -11.90
CA ALA A 197 -0.24 22.05 -13.17
C ALA A 197 -1.34 20.99 -13.01
N LEU A 198 -1.28 20.14 -11.99
CA LEU A 198 -2.34 19.16 -11.73
C LEU A 198 -3.62 19.83 -11.23
N THR A 199 -3.49 20.88 -10.43
CA THR A 199 -4.64 21.63 -9.89
C THR A 199 -5.37 22.36 -11.03
N GLU A 200 -4.64 22.97 -11.94
CA GLU A 200 -5.15 23.63 -13.14
C GLU A 200 -5.82 22.64 -14.08
N ILE A 201 -5.18 21.50 -14.37
CA ILE A 201 -5.78 20.44 -15.21
C ILE A 201 -7.07 19.92 -14.59
N VAL A 202 -7.10 19.68 -13.28
CA VAL A 202 -8.32 19.22 -12.60
C VAL A 202 -9.43 20.27 -12.68
N ALA A 203 -9.10 21.56 -12.50
CA ALA A 203 -10.08 22.64 -12.65
C ALA A 203 -10.65 22.73 -14.08
N ILE A 204 -9.79 22.60 -15.10
CA ILE A 204 -10.19 22.56 -16.51
C ILE A 204 -11.07 21.34 -16.79
N LEU A 205 -10.69 20.15 -16.29
CA LEU A 205 -11.49 18.94 -16.47
C LEU A 205 -12.85 19.03 -15.78
N GLN A 206 -12.91 19.64 -14.59
CA GLN A 206 -14.15 19.88 -13.87
C GLN A 206 -15.07 20.80 -14.69
N GLN A 207 -14.54 21.91 -15.22
CA GLN A 207 -15.28 22.80 -16.13
C GLN A 207 -15.78 22.07 -17.39
N ILE A 208 -14.98 21.21 -17.99
CA ILE A 208 -15.37 20.42 -19.17
C ILE A 208 -16.46 19.38 -18.84
N LEU A 209 -16.41 18.78 -17.65
CA LEU A 209 -17.41 17.83 -17.18
C LEU A 209 -18.73 18.52 -16.86
N ASP A 210 -18.67 19.70 -16.22
CA ASP A 210 -19.84 20.50 -15.87
C ASP A 210 -20.47 21.18 -17.10
N ALA A 211 -19.68 21.43 -18.15
CA ALA A 211 -20.14 22.01 -19.42
C ALA A 211 -20.77 20.99 -20.39
N LYS A 212 -20.82 19.69 -20.06
CA LYS A 212 -21.54 18.70 -20.87
C LYS A 212 -23.02 18.70 -20.50
N PRO A 213 -23.95 19.02 -21.43
CA PRO A 213 -25.37 18.82 -21.18
C PRO A 213 -25.68 17.32 -20.99
N ALA A 214 -26.64 17.05 -20.10
CA ALA A 214 -27.14 15.72 -19.74
C ALA A 214 -27.74 14.96 -20.94
#